data_AF-A0A3N5LDP4-F1
#
_entry.id   AF-A0A3N5LDP4-F1
#
_cell.length_a   1.000
_cell.length_b   1.000
_cell.length_c   1.000
_cell.angle_alpha   90.00
_cell.angle_beta   90.00
_cell.angle_gamma   90.00
#
_symmetry.space_group_name_H-M   'P 1'
#
loop_
_entity.id
_entity.type
_entity.pdbx_description
1 polymer ?
#
loop_
_entity_poly.entity_id
_entity_poly.type
_entity_poly.pdbx_seq_one_letter_code
_entity_poly.pdbx_strand_id
1 'polypeptide(L)'
;MRTLFAVVFSAGLLAAAGPQTFNGVITDTMCGANHKPMNVAPDRKCVLECVKHGSKYALLVGTNVYVLSDQQTPEKFAAQKVKVTGVLYEKTKILKVDKIERL
;
A
#
# COMPACT_ATOMS: atom_id res chain seq x y z
N MET A 1 48.95 22.96 13.48
CA MET A 1 47.72 22.29 13.95
C MET A 1 46.56 22.73 13.04
N ARG A 2 46.34 22.02 11.92
CA ARG A 2 45.18 22.24 11.04
C ARG A 2 44.43 20.92 11.00
N THR A 3 43.48 20.77 11.90
CA THR A 3 42.57 19.62 11.97
C THR A 3 41.68 19.65 10.73
N LEU A 4 41.90 18.70 9.82
CA LEU A 4 41.03 18.40 8.71
C LEU A 4 39.80 17.65 9.25
N PHE A 5 38.62 18.30 9.21
CA PHE A 5 37.35 17.61 9.40
C PHE A 5 37.00 16.86 8.10
N ALA A 6 37.31 15.57 8.06
CA ALA A 6 36.79 14.68 7.03
C ALA A 6 35.36 14.25 7.42
N VAL A 7 34.36 14.93 6.86
CA VAL A 7 32.96 14.50 6.95
C VAL A 7 32.77 13.35 5.96
N VAL A 8 32.81 12.11 6.48
CA VAL A 8 32.47 10.92 5.70
C VAL A 8 30.96 10.87 5.55
N PHE A 9 30.46 11.36 4.41
CA PHE A 9 29.07 11.21 4.01
C PHE A 9 28.85 9.74 3.63
N SER A 10 28.45 8.93 4.61
CA SER A 10 28.04 7.54 4.35
C SER A 10 26.71 7.57 3.61
N ALA A 11 26.77 7.52 2.27
CA ALA A 11 25.61 7.25 1.44
C ALA A 11 25.13 5.82 1.75
N GLY A 12 24.21 5.69 2.70
CA GLY A 12 23.54 4.42 2.96
C GLY A 12 22.81 3.97 1.70
N LEU A 13 23.31 2.92 1.06
CA LEU A 13 22.58 2.21 0.02
C LEU A 13 21.28 1.71 0.64
N LEU A 14 20.17 2.37 0.33
CA LEU A 14 18.84 1.81 0.48
C LEU A 14 18.72 0.69 -0.55
N ALA A 15 19.16 -0.52 -0.18
CA ALA A 15 18.82 -1.72 -0.93
C ALA A 15 17.29 -1.86 -0.88
N ALA A 16 16.61 -1.42 -1.94
CA ALA A 16 15.22 -1.74 -2.13
C ALA A 16 15.13 -3.25 -2.32
N ALA A 17 14.42 -3.93 -1.42
CA ALA A 17 14.08 -5.33 -1.62
C ALA A 17 13.40 -5.46 -3.00
N GLY A 18 13.80 -6.47 -3.79
CA GLY A 18 13.21 -6.70 -5.10
C GLY A 18 11.70 -6.98 -5.03
N PRO A 19 11.01 -7.08 -6.18
CA PRO A 19 9.57 -7.36 -6.20
C PRO A 19 9.21 -8.64 -5.43
N GLN A 20 8.19 -8.54 -4.59
CA GLN A 20 7.61 -9.61 -3.80
C GLN A 20 6.12 -9.75 -4.10
N THR A 21 5.51 -10.86 -3.66
CA THR A 21 4.09 -11.13 -3.83
C THR A 21 3.35 -11.05 -2.50
N PHE A 22 2.22 -10.36 -2.51
CA PHE A 22 1.36 -10.10 -1.37
C PHE A 22 -0.06 -10.56 -1.69
N ASN A 23 -0.62 -11.45 -0.86
CA ASN A 23 -2.01 -11.84 -0.94
C ASN A 23 -2.82 -11.05 0.08
N GLY A 24 -3.83 -10.32 -0.38
CA GLY A 24 -4.59 -9.44 0.49
C GLY A 24 -5.94 -9.04 -0.10
N VAL A 25 -6.66 -8.18 0.62
CA VAL A 25 -7.94 -7.61 0.18
C VAL A 25 -7.72 -6.15 -0.21
N ILE A 26 -8.22 -5.72 -1.37
CA ILE A 26 -8.22 -4.30 -1.71
C ILE A 26 -9.19 -3.56 -0.80
N THR A 27 -8.68 -2.55 -0.11
CA THR A 27 -9.39 -1.66 0.80
C THR A 27 -8.98 -0.20 0.53
N ASP A 28 -9.29 0.70 1.45
CA ASP A 28 -8.86 2.09 1.45
C ASP A 28 -8.15 2.47 2.77
N THR A 29 -7.46 3.60 2.77
CA THR A 29 -6.69 4.08 3.94
C THR A 29 -7.54 4.52 5.13
N MET A 30 -8.83 4.82 4.93
CA MET A 30 -9.72 5.24 6.01
C MET A 30 -10.30 4.04 6.74
N CYS A 31 -10.80 3.04 6.00
CA CYS A 31 -11.43 1.86 6.58
C CYS A 31 -10.42 0.79 6.99
N GLY A 32 -9.35 0.60 6.21
CA GLY A 32 -8.37 -0.45 6.43
C GLY A 32 -9.01 -1.84 6.54
N ALA A 33 -8.98 -2.42 7.74
CA ALA A 33 -9.50 -3.77 8.00
C ALA A 33 -10.99 -3.83 8.36
N ASN A 34 -11.66 -2.70 8.64
CA ASN A 34 -13.01 -2.71 9.19
C ASN A 34 -13.92 -1.66 8.55
N HIS A 35 -14.83 -2.11 7.69
CA HIS A 35 -15.82 -1.26 7.02
C HIS A 35 -17.14 -1.10 7.82
N LYS A 36 -17.36 -1.89 8.88
CA LYS A 36 -18.61 -1.86 9.66
C LYS A 36 -19.01 -0.47 10.18
N PRO A 37 -18.09 0.39 10.68
CA PRO A 37 -18.46 1.71 11.19
C PRO A 37 -19.08 2.64 10.15
N MET A 38 -18.83 2.39 8.86
CA MET A 38 -19.39 3.19 7.78
C MET A 38 -20.87 2.90 7.55
N ASN A 39 -21.37 1.75 8.01
CA ASN A 39 -22.74 1.29 7.77
C ASN A 39 -23.12 1.29 6.26
N VAL A 40 -22.13 1.04 5.38
CA VAL A 40 -22.29 0.94 3.93
C VAL A 40 -21.99 -0.48 3.49
N ALA A 41 -22.98 -1.14 2.87
CA ALA A 41 -22.84 -2.45 2.26
C ALA A 41 -23.17 -2.39 0.75
N PRO A 42 -22.53 -3.24 -0.10
CA PRO A 42 -21.41 -4.13 0.24
C PRO A 42 -20.11 -3.33 0.44
N ASP A 43 -19.08 -3.93 1.06
CA ASP A 43 -17.78 -3.31 1.31
C ASP A 43 -17.16 -2.68 0.05
N ARG A 44 -17.40 -3.25 -1.14
CA ARG A 44 -17.01 -2.64 -2.41
C ARG A 44 -17.51 -1.20 -2.53
N LYS A 45 -18.79 -0.95 -2.23
CA LYS A 45 -19.38 0.38 -2.28
C LYS A 45 -18.71 1.32 -1.28
N CYS A 46 -18.46 0.84 -0.06
CA CYS A 46 -17.76 1.58 0.98
C CYS A 46 -16.36 2.03 0.52
N VAL A 47 -15.55 1.13 -0.03
CA VAL A 47 -14.20 1.44 -0.52
C VAL A 47 -14.26 2.51 -1.63
N LEU A 48 -15.15 2.34 -2.60
CA LEU A 48 -15.28 3.29 -3.72
C LEU A 48 -15.71 4.68 -3.26
N GLU A 49 -16.63 4.76 -2.29
CA GLU A 49 -17.04 6.03 -1.70
C GLU A 49 -15.89 6.66 -0.90
N CYS A 50 -15.18 5.89 -0.06
CA CYS A 50 -14.06 6.43 0.70
C CYS A 50 -12.96 7.02 -0.21
N VAL A 51 -12.66 6.35 -1.34
CA VAL A 51 -11.69 6.86 -2.31
C VAL A 51 -12.19 8.11 -3.02
N LYS A 52 -13.47 8.18 -3.40
CA LYS A 52 -14.08 9.41 -3.94
C LYS A 52 -13.99 10.59 -2.96
N HIS A 53 -14.01 10.30 -1.66
CA HIS A 53 -13.87 11.30 -0.60
C HIS A 53 -12.41 11.57 -0.18
N GLY A 54 -11.43 11.08 -0.95
CA GLY A 54 -10.00 11.41 -0.76
C GLY A 54 -9.16 10.34 -0.07
N SER A 55 -9.74 9.19 0.26
CA SER A 55 -8.96 8.04 0.72
C SER A 55 -8.12 7.46 -0.42
N LYS A 56 -7.06 6.72 -0.10
CA LYS A 56 -6.26 6.01 -1.09
C LYS A 56 -6.58 4.53 -1.06
N TYR A 57 -6.55 3.88 -2.21
CA TYR A 57 -6.54 2.43 -2.29
C TYR A 57 -5.34 1.85 -1.55
N ALA A 58 -5.61 0.79 -0.80
CA ALA A 58 -4.63 0.07 -0.02
C ALA A 58 -4.86 -1.44 -0.14
N LEU A 59 -3.85 -2.23 0.21
CA LEU A 59 -3.92 -3.67 0.32
C LEU A 59 -3.86 -4.07 1.80
N LEU A 60 -4.89 -4.78 2.26
CA LEU A 60 -4.91 -5.40 3.58
C LEU A 60 -4.28 -6.80 3.51
N VAL A 61 -3.15 -6.99 4.18
CA VAL A 61 -2.44 -8.27 4.30
C VAL A 61 -2.35 -8.65 5.79
N GLY A 62 -3.19 -9.60 6.21
CA GLY A 62 -3.37 -9.89 7.63
C GLY A 62 -3.91 -8.65 8.35
N THR A 63 -3.11 -8.06 9.23
CA THR A 63 -3.43 -6.81 9.94
C THR A 63 -2.74 -5.58 9.35
N ASN A 64 -1.89 -5.75 8.34
CA ASN A 64 -1.13 -4.66 7.75
C ASN A 64 -1.89 -4.03 6.59
N VAL A 65 -1.89 -2.70 6.52
CA VAL A 65 -2.47 -1.93 5.41
C VAL A 65 -1.33 -1.25 4.67
N TYR A 66 -1.16 -1.58 3.39
CA TYR A 66 -0.15 -0.98 2.52
C TYR A 66 -0.81 -0.09 1.49
N VAL A 67 -0.40 1.19 1.45
CA VAL A 67 -0.91 2.12 0.43
C VAL A 67 -0.38 1.71 -0.92
N LEU A 68 -1.27 1.52 -1.90
CA LEU A 68 -0.85 1.14 -3.24
C LEU A 68 -0.32 2.36 -4.00
N SER A 69 0.79 2.23 -4.72
CA SER A 69 1.25 3.31 -5.60
C SER A 69 0.28 3.53 -6.78
N ASP A 70 -0.36 2.45 -7.23
CA ASP A 70 -1.43 2.47 -8.23
C ASP A 70 -2.76 2.79 -7.54
N GLN A 71 -3.41 3.87 -7.96
CA GLN A 71 -4.67 4.37 -7.41
C GLN A 71 -5.83 4.28 -8.42
N GLN A 72 -5.66 3.51 -9.49
CA GLN A 72 -6.68 3.34 -10.53
C GLN A 72 -7.03 1.87 -10.77
N THR A 73 -6.05 1.00 -10.98
CA THR A 73 -6.30 -0.44 -11.21
C THR A 73 -7.01 -1.13 -10.05
N PRO A 74 -6.77 -0.81 -8.76
CA PRO A 74 -7.45 -1.47 -7.64
C PRO A 74 -8.98 -1.31 -7.63
N GLU A 75 -9.53 -0.30 -8.30
CA GLU A 75 -10.97 -0.01 -8.33
C GLU A 75 -11.81 -1.24 -8.74
N LYS A 76 -11.39 -1.95 -9.79
CA LYS A 76 -12.10 -3.15 -10.28
C LYS A 76 -12.03 -4.33 -9.31
N PHE A 77 -11.15 -4.25 -8.32
CA PHE A 77 -10.91 -5.26 -7.30
C PHE A 77 -11.33 -4.80 -5.89
N ALA A 78 -12.00 -3.65 -5.75
CA ALA A 78 -12.41 -3.13 -4.44
C ALA A 78 -13.17 -4.18 -3.61
N ALA A 79 -12.73 -4.37 -2.36
CA ALA A 79 -13.18 -5.40 -1.42
C ALA A 79 -12.98 -6.87 -1.88
N GLN A 80 -12.14 -7.12 -2.89
CA GLN A 80 -11.82 -8.47 -3.37
C GLN A 80 -10.43 -8.91 -2.90
N LYS A 81 -10.28 -10.23 -2.73
CA LYS A 81 -8.97 -10.85 -2.56
C LYS A 81 -8.19 -10.80 -3.87
N VAL A 82 -6.94 -10.36 -3.77
CA VAL A 82 -6.02 -10.24 -4.89
C VAL A 82 -4.63 -10.68 -4.49
N LYS A 83 -3.84 -10.98 -5.52
CA LYS A 83 -2.41 -11.15 -5.46
C LYS A 83 -1.77 -9.92 -6.08
N VAL A 84 -0.98 -9.20 -5.30
CA VAL A 84 -0.22 -8.03 -5.75
C VAL A 84 1.25 -8.39 -5.80
N THR A 85 1.88 -8.19 -6.95
CA THR A 85 3.34 -8.25 -7.08
C THR A 85 3.89 -6.83 -7.12
N GLY A 86 4.92 -6.56 -6.34
CA GLY A 86 5.48 -5.21 -6.22
C GLY A 86 6.58 -5.07 -5.18
N VAL A 87 7.09 -3.86 -5.01
CA VAL A 87 8.14 -3.52 -4.05
C VAL A 87 7.54 -2.80 -2.84
N LEU A 88 7.73 -3.36 -1.64
CA LEU A 88 7.29 -2.73 -0.40
C LEU A 88 8.37 -1.79 0.14
N TYR A 89 8.03 -0.51 0.25
CA TYR A 89 8.86 0.47 0.95
C TYR A 89 8.53 0.46 2.45
N GLU A 90 9.23 -0.39 3.20
CA GLU A 90 8.92 -0.65 4.62
C GLU A 90 8.79 0.60 5.51
N LYS A 91 9.63 1.61 5.26
CA LYS A 91 9.61 2.86 6.04
C LYS A 91 8.34 3.70 5.82
N THR A 92 7.75 3.63 4.63
CA THR A 92 6.59 4.45 4.24
C THR A 92 5.30 3.63 4.13
N LYS A 93 5.39 2.30 4.19
CA LYS A 93 4.28 1.37 3.99
C LYS A 93 3.56 1.56 2.64
N ILE A 94 4.29 2.07 1.65
CA ILE A 94 3.85 2.15 0.26
C ILE A 94 4.27 0.87 -0.45
N LEU A 95 3.31 0.19 -1.07
CA LEU A 95 3.54 -0.92 -1.98
C LEU A 95 3.54 -0.39 -3.42
N LYS A 96 4.73 -0.30 -4.02
CA LYS A 96 4.86 0.00 -5.44
C LYS A 96 4.34 -1.19 -6.24
N VAL A 97 3.20 -1.00 -6.91
CA VAL A 97 2.50 -2.07 -7.63
C VAL A 97 3.12 -2.28 -9.00
N ASP A 98 3.52 -3.51 -9.29
CA ASP A 98 3.90 -3.94 -10.64
C ASP A 98 2.76 -4.72 -11.32
N LYS A 99 2.00 -5.53 -10.56
CA LYS A 99 0.88 -6.33 -11.08
C LYS A 99 -0.18 -6.60 -10.01
N ILE A 100 -1.45 -6.61 -10.42
CA ILE A 100 -2.59 -7.03 -9.60
C ILE A 100 -3.38 -8.11 -10.33
N GLU A 101 -3.63 -9.24 -9.65
CA GLU A 101 -4.40 -10.37 -10.17
C GLU A 101 -5.49 -10.76 -9.17
N ARG A 102 -6.67 -11.15 -9.68
CA ARG A 102 -7.70 -11.77 -8.84
C ARG A 102 -7.20 -13.13 -8.35
N LEU A 103 -7.48 -13.43 -7.08
CA LEU A 103 -7.34 -14.76 -6.50
C LEU A 103 -8.63 -15.56 -6.58
#